data_AF-A0A7T5RXN2-F1
#
_entry.id   AF-A0A7T5RXN2-F1
#
_cell.length_a   1.000
_cell.length_b   1.000
_cell.length_c   1.000
_cell.angle_alpha   90.00
_cell.angle_beta   90.00
_cell.angle_gamma   90.00
#
_symmetry.space_group_name_H-M   'P 1'
#
loop_
_entity.id
_entity.type
_entity.pdbx_description
1 polymer ?
#
loop_
_entity_poly.entity_id
_entity_poly.type
_entity_poly.pdbx_seq_one_letter_code
_entity_poly.pdbx_strand_id
1 'polypeptide(L)' 'MNIKKEHVDKFIGVYEKTFHEKVAYKEAFEQCLQLVLLLSTVYHSMTPDDFKRVQERRRKTGDL' A
#
# COMPACT_ATOMS: atom_id res chain seq x y z
N MET A 1 -14.20 2.27 4.63
CA MET A 1 -13.33 2.35 3.44
C MET A 1 -13.91 1.43 2.38
N ASN A 2 -14.12 1.88 1.13
CA ASN A 2 -14.90 1.13 0.14
C ASN A 2 -13.99 0.66 -1.01
N ILE A 3 -13.84 -0.65 -1.21
CA ILE A 3 -13.03 -1.22 -2.30
C ILE A 3 -13.85 -1.20 -3.58
N LYS A 4 -13.52 -0.28 -4.48
CA LYS A 4 -14.10 -0.23 -5.83
C LYS A 4 -13.49 -1.30 -6.72
N LYS A 5 -14.25 -1.72 -7.74
CA LYS A 5 -13.80 -2.63 -8.80
C LYS A 5 -12.46 -2.19 -9.42
N GLU A 6 -12.31 -0.89 -9.65
CA GLU A 6 -11.09 -0.27 -10.19
C GLU A 6 -9.82 -0.60 -9.37
N HIS A 7 -9.94 -0.75 -8.05
CA HIS A 7 -8.82 -1.12 -7.19
C HIS A 7 -8.42 -2.59 -7.37
N VAL A 8 -9.42 -3.47 -7.52
CA VAL A 8 -9.20 -4.90 -7.76
C VAL A 8 -8.59 -5.12 -9.14
N ASP A 9 -9.13 -4.45 -10.18
CA ASP A 9 -8.60 -4.55 -11.54
C ASP A 9 -7.14 -4.08 -11.61
N LYS A 10 -6.80 -2.99 -10.90
CA LYS A 10 -5.42 -2.51 -10.78
C LYS A 10 -4.53 -3.49 -10.03
N PHE A 11 -5.02 -4.10 -8.95
CA PHE A 11 -4.29 -5.12 -8.20
C PHE A 11 -3.97 -6.32 -9.08
N ILE A 12 -4.97 -6.85 -9.81
CA ILE A 12 -4.79 -7.96 -10.75
C ILE A 12 -3.70 -7.61 -11.77
N GLY A 13 -3.78 -6.43 -12.41
CA GLY A 13 -2.78 -6.03 -13.41
C GLY A 13 -1.36 -5.93 -12.85
N VAL A 14 -1.18 -5.49 -11.60
CA VAL A 14 0.13 -5.47 -10.94
C VAL A 14 0.59 -6.88 -10.59
N TYR A 15 -0.29 -7.72 -10.05
CA TYR A 15 0.00 -9.11 -9.70
C TYR A 15 0.47 -9.90 -10.91
N GLU A 16 -0.31 -9.89 -11.99
CA GLU A 16 -0.01 -10.62 -13.22
C GLU A 16 1.29 -10.14 -13.87
N LYS A 17 1.56 -8.83 -13.84
CA LYS A 17 2.83 -8.27 -14.35
C LYS A 17 4.04 -8.69 -13.52
N THR A 18 3.87 -8.84 -12.21
CA THR A 18 4.97 -9.09 -11.26
C THR A 18 5.29 -10.58 -11.17
N PHE A 19 4.26 -11.42 -11.10
CA PHE A 19 4.40 -12.86 -10.86
C PHE A 19 4.22 -13.70 -12.13
N HIS A 20 3.80 -13.09 -13.24
CA HIS A 20 3.50 -13.80 -14.49
C HIS A 20 2.42 -14.89 -14.34
N GLU A 21 1.56 -14.76 -13.34
CA GLU A 21 0.48 -15.69 -12.99
C GLU A 21 -0.86 -14.97 -12.94
N LYS A 22 -1.93 -15.64 -13.36
CA LYS A 22 -3.30 -15.11 -13.26
C LYS A 22 -3.85 -15.29 -11.85
N VAL A 23 -4.64 -14.33 -11.39
CA VAL A 23 -5.35 -14.40 -10.11
C VAL A 23 -6.85 -14.30 -10.32
N ALA A 24 -7.62 -15.12 -9.61
CA ALA A 24 -9.07 -15.05 -9.69
C ALA A 24 -9.59 -13.75 -9.05
N TYR A 25 -10.62 -13.15 -9.63
CA TYR A 25 -11.14 -11.87 -9.14
C TYR A 25 -11.54 -11.91 -7.66
N LYS A 26 -12.15 -13.00 -7.20
CA LYS A 26 -12.52 -13.19 -5.79
C LYS A 26 -11.30 -13.16 -4.87
N GLU A 27 -10.25 -13.86 -5.26
CA GLU A 27 -8.99 -13.91 -4.51
C GLU A 27 -8.30 -12.54 -4.49
N ALA A 28 -8.24 -11.86 -5.63
CA ALA A 28 -7.72 -10.50 -5.73
C ALA A 28 -8.50 -9.52 -4.82
N PHE A 29 -9.83 -9.67 -4.72
CA PHE A 29 -10.64 -8.85 -3.82
C PHE A 29 -10.33 -9.12 -2.35
N GLU A 30 -10.19 -10.38 -1.95
CA GLU A 30 -9.82 -10.75 -0.57
C GLU A 30 -8.43 -10.21 -0.21
N GLN A 31 -7.45 -10.32 -1.10
CA GLN A 31 -6.11 -9.76 -0.91
C GLN A 31 -6.13 -8.22 -0.83
N CYS A 32 -6.93 -7.55 -1.67
CA CYS A 32 -7.16 -6.11 -1.57
C CYS A 32 -7.71 -5.72 -0.19
N LEU A 33 -8.67 -6.48 0.34
CA LEU A 33 -9.26 -6.25 1.66
C LEU A 33 -8.24 -6.40 2.78
N GLN A 34 -7.42 -7.46 2.74
CA GLN A 34 -6.36 -7.68 3.72
C GLN A 34 -5.33 -6.55 3.70
N LEU A 35 -4.91 -6.11 2.52
CA LEU A 35 -3.97 -4.99 2.37
C LEU A 35 -4.54 -3.70 2.97
N VAL A 36 -5.81 -3.42 2.71
CA VAL A 36 -6.52 -2.27 3.26
C VAL A 36 -6.59 -2.32 4.79
N LEU A 37 -6.93 -3.49 5.35
CA LEU A 37 -6.98 -3.69 6.79
C LEU A 37 -5.60 -3.46 7.41
N LEU A 38 -4.56 -4.05 6.82
CA LEU A 38 -3.18 -3.86 7.28
C LEU A 38 -2.80 -2.38 7.26
N LEU A 39 -3.04 -1.69 6.13
CA LEU A 39 -2.78 -0.26 6.01
C LEU A 39 -3.55 0.53 7.07
N SER A 40 -4.82 0.22 7.33
CA SER A 40 -5.59 0.92 8.37
C SER A 40 -5.05 0.71 9.78
N THR A 41 -4.40 -0.42 10.04
CA THR A 41 -3.78 -0.73 11.34
C THR A 41 -2.41 -0.07 11.50
N VAL A 42 -1.60 -0.06 10.43
CA VAL A 42 -0.21 0.42 10.53
C VAL A 42 -0.06 1.89 10.16
N TYR A 43 -0.90 2.39 9.24
CA TYR A 43 -0.82 3.75 8.74
C TYR A 43 -1.44 4.72 9.75
N HIS A 44 -0.55 5.35 10.50
CA HIS A 44 -0.89 6.51 11.31
C HIS A 44 -0.58 7.76 10.48
N SER A 45 -1.56 8.65 10.34
CA SER A 45 -1.35 9.93 9.68
C SER A 45 -0.17 10.65 10.32
N MET A 46 0.86 10.92 9.52
CA MET A 46 2.05 11.61 9.99
C MET A 46 1.67 13.05 10.37
N THR A 47 1.92 13.43 11.63
CA THR A 47 1.77 14.83 12.03
C THR A 47 2.85 15.68 11.36
N PRO A 48 2.67 17.00 11.25
CA PRO A 48 3.73 17.89 10.76
C PRO A 48 5.05 17.76 11.54
N ASP A 49 4.98 17.44 12.84
CA ASP A 49 6.16 17.27 13.68
C ASP A 49 6.83 15.90 13.46
N ASP A 50 6.05 14.83 13.26
CA ASP A 50 6.60 13.54 12.81
C ASP A 50 7.29 13.67 11.46
N PHE A 51 6.70 14.46 10.55
CA PHE A 51 7.30 14.76 9.25
C PHE A 51 8.63 15.51 9.39
N LYS A 52 8.68 16.57 10.19
CA LYS A 52 9.92 17.30 10.48
C LYS A 52 10.99 16.38 11.06
N ARG A 53 10.63 15.53 12.04
CA ARG A 53 11.55 14.57 12.66
C ARG A 53 12.13 13.58 11.63
N VAL A 54 11.30 13.06 10.73
CA VAL A 54 11.75 12.17 9.64
C VAL A 54 12.67 12.90 8.67
N GLN A 55 12.34 14.13 8.28
CA GLN A 55 13.16 14.95 7.37
C GLN A 55 14.52 15.29 7.99
N GLU A 56 14.54 15.68 9.27
CA GLU A 56 15.79 15.93 9.99
C GLU A 56 16.66 14.67 10.07
N ARG A 57 16.07 13.51 10.33
CA ARG A 57 16.79 12.24 10.30
C ARG A 57 17.37 11.98 8.91
N ARG A 58 16.58 12.09 7.85
CA ARG A 58 17.04 11.90 6.45
C ARG A 58 18.21 12.80 6.09
N ARG A 59 18.16 14.08 6.48
CA ARG A 59 19.28 15.02 6.28
C ARG A 59 20.54 14.62 7.05
N LYS A 60 20.39 14.11 8.28
CA LYS A 60 21.52 13.68 9.13
C LYS A 60 22.14 12.36 8.69
N THR A 61 21.33 11.43 8.18
CA THR A 61 21.83 10.15 7.65
C THR A 61 22.19 10.21 6.17
N GLY A 62 21.94 11.35 5.50
CA GLY A 62 22.28 11.69 4.11
C GLY A 62 22.01 10.58 3.12
N ASP A 63 20.93 10.68 2.31
CA ASP A 63 20.60 9.81 1.16
C ASP A 63 21.65 8.70 0.92
N LEU A 64 21.43 7.54 1.56
CA LEU A 64 22.23 6.33 1.29
C LEU A 64 22.13 5.97 -0.19
#